data_AF-A0A1R1J9P8-F1
#
_entry.id   AF-A0A1R1J9P8-F1
#
_cell.length_a   1.000
_cell.length_b   1.000
_cell.length_c   1.000
_cell.angle_alpha   90.00
_cell.angle_beta   90.00
_cell.angle_gamma   90.00
#
_symmetry.space_group_name_H-M   'P 1'
#
loop_
_entity.id
_entity.type
_entity.pdbx_description
1 polymer ?
#
loop_
_entity_poly.entity_id
_entity_poly.type
_entity_poly.pdbx_seq_one_letter_code
_entity_poly.pdbx_strand_id
1 'polypeptide(L)' 'MARYQKSAYFKPSNGSEFTELQQPGSEAEFAGIYRCVVCGDEIGIAKTHKLPPQNHHQHRPGLGNIEWQLIAAAESQA' A
#
# COMPACT_ATOMS: atom_id res chain seq x y z
N MET A 1 -7.85 -8.12 -0.99
CA MET A 1 -7.28 -8.10 -2.35
C MET A 1 -8.05 -7.07 -3.15
N ALA A 2 -7.35 -6.05 -3.63
CA ALA A 2 -7.91 -4.96 -4.40
C ALA A 2 -8.72 -5.50 -5.58
N ARG A 3 -9.91 -4.91 -5.80
CA ARG A 3 -10.82 -5.30 -6.88
C ARG A 3 -10.74 -4.27 -8.00
N TYR A 4 -10.62 -4.73 -9.23
CA TYR A 4 -10.71 -3.90 -10.43
C TYR A 4 -11.79 -4.47 -11.35
N GLN A 5 -12.42 -3.61 -12.15
CA GLN A 5 -13.39 -4.05 -13.14
C GLN A 5 -12.83 -4.10 -14.57
N LYS A 6 -11.92 -3.16 -14.92
CA LYS A 6 -11.33 -3.08 -16.25
C LYS A 6 -9.81 -3.13 -16.13
N SER A 7 -9.21 -4.28 -16.47
CA SER A 7 -7.75 -4.45 -16.48
C SER A 7 -7.04 -3.51 -17.46
N ALA A 8 -7.72 -3.05 -18.53
CA ALA A 8 -7.16 -2.13 -19.51
C ALA A 8 -6.70 -0.77 -18.95
N TYR A 9 -7.13 -0.39 -17.73
CA TYR A 9 -6.67 0.81 -17.05
C TYR A 9 -5.41 0.59 -16.19
N PHE A 10 -4.94 -0.66 -16.09
CA PHE A 10 -3.75 -1.01 -15.31
C PHE A 10 -2.63 -1.40 -16.26
N LYS A 11 -1.47 -0.76 -16.08
CA LYS A 11 -0.23 -1.18 -16.73
C LYS A 11 0.55 -2.08 -15.76
N PRO A 12 1.04 -3.24 -16.20
CA PRO A 12 1.96 -4.01 -15.38
C PRO A 12 3.24 -3.19 -15.16
N SER A 13 3.75 -3.22 -13.94
CA SER A 13 5.02 -2.60 -13.57
C SER A 13 5.77 -3.53 -12.60
N ASN A 14 7.10 -3.51 -12.69
CA ASN A 14 8.01 -4.23 -11.81
C ASN A 14 8.99 -3.25 -11.14
N GLY A 15 8.58 -1.98 -11.01
CA GLY A 15 9.39 -0.95 -10.35
C GLY A 15 9.66 -1.27 -8.88
N SER A 16 10.74 -0.73 -8.33
CA SER A 16 11.15 -1.00 -6.95
C SER A 16 10.12 -0.53 -5.93
N GLU A 17 9.30 0.48 -6.27
CA GLU A 17 8.21 0.99 -5.46
C GLU A 17 7.17 -0.09 -5.07
N PHE A 18 7.05 -1.15 -5.87
CA PHE A 18 6.16 -2.29 -5.61
C PHE A 18 6.82 -3.39 -4.75
N THR A 19 8.11 -3.28 -4.46
CA THR A 19 8.87 -4.24 -3.64
C THR A 19 9.32 -3.68 -2.29
N GLU A 20 9.40 -2.36 -2.17
CA GLU A 20 9.78 -1.67 -0.94
C GLU A 20 8.70 -1.80 0.14
N LEU A 21 9.15 -2.06 1.37
CA LEU A 21 8.29 -2.13 2.55
C LEU A 21 8.36 -0.82 3.33
N GLN A 22 7.19 -0.26 3.60
CA GLN A 22 7.03 1.00 4.28
C GLN A 22 6.54 0.80 5.71
N GLN A 23 7.18 1.49 6.64
CA GLN A 23 6.81 1.45 8.06
C GLN A 23 5.48 2.20 8.31
N PRO A 24 4.79 1.89 9.42
CA PRO A 24 3.60 2.65 9.82
C PRO A 24 3.93 4.12 10.07
N GLY A 25 3.06 5.03 9.64
CA GLY A 25 3.28 6.46 9.80
C GLY A 25 4.27 7.09 8.81
N SER A 26 4.95 6.29 7.97
CA SER A 26 5.75 6.80 6.86
C SER A 26 4.88 7.57 5.86
N GLU A 27 5.47 8.55 5.19
CA GLU A 27 4.83 9.26 4.10
C GLU A 27 4.71 8.35 2.87
N ALA A 28 3.54 8.34 2.23
CA ALA A 28 3.31 7.62 0.99
C ALA A 28 3.89 8.41 -0.19
N GLU A 29 5.03 7.93 -0.72
CA GLU A 29 5.67 8.53 -1.90
C GLU A 29 4.80 8.43 -3.17
N PHE A 30 3.97 7.40 -3.26
CA PHE A 30 3.05 7.15 -4.35
C PHE A 30 1.61 7.17 -3.84
N ALA A 31 0.72 7.84 -4.56
CA ALA A 31 -0.71 7.65 -4.34
C ALA A 31 -1.09 6.25 -4.82
N GLY A 32 -2.00 5.58 -4.14
CA GLY A 32 -2.41 4.24 -4.57
C GLY A 32 -2.99 3.36 -3.49
N ILE A 33 -2.92 2.06 -3.74
CA ILE A 33 -3.36 1.01 -2.82
C ILE A 33 -2.13 0.36 -2.21
N TYR A 34 -2.06 0.38 -0.88
CA TYR A 34 -1.06 -0.32 -0.09
C TYR A 34 -1.69 -1.52 0.61
N ARG A 35 -0.94 -2.61 0.70
CA ARG A 35 -1.33 -3.84 1.37
C ARG A 35 -0.36 -4.15 2.50
N CYS A 36 -0.88 -4.53 3.65
CA CYS A 36 -0.05 -5.04 4.74
C CYS A 36 0.48 -6.43 4.35
N VAL A 37 1.80 -6.61 4.36
CA VAL A 37 2.41 -7.89 3.97
C VAL A 37 2.15 -9.01 4.98
N VAL A 38 1.82 -8.65 6.23
CA VAL A 38 1.57 -9.58 7.34
C VAL A 38 0.13 -10.08 7.36
N CYS A 39 -0.86 -9.18 7.38
CA CYS A 39 -2.27 -9.57 7.52
C CYS A 39 -3.06 -9.50 6.20
N GLY A 40 -2.53 -8.80 5.20
CA GLY A 40 -3.17 -8.64 3.90
C GLY A 40 -4.26 -7.58 3.82
N ASP A 41 -4.45 -6.79 4.88
CA ASP A 41 -5.36 -5.64 4.88
C ASP A 41 -4.87 -4.56 3.90
N GLU A 42 -5.80 -3.80 3.34
CA GLU A 42 -5.55 -2.88 2.23
C GLU A 42 -6.12 -1.49 2.52
N ILE A 43 -5.38 -0.47 2.06
CA ILE A 43 -5.77 0.93 2.19
C ILE A 43 -5.58 1.66 0.88
N GLY A 44 -6.43 2.65 0.62
CA GLY A 44 -6.19 3.68 -0.39
C GLY A 44 -5.61 4.93 0.26
N ILE A 45 -4.54 5.48 -0.31
CA ILE A 45 -3.90 6.69 0.23
C ILE A 45 -3.47 7.64 -0.90
N ALA A 46 -3.58 8.93 -0.64
CA ALA A 46 -3.06 9.97 -1.52
C ALA A 46 -1.54 10.13 -1.32
N LYS A 47 -0.85 10.62 -2.36
CA LYS A 47 0.56 10.97 -2.27
C LYS A 47 0.78 11.99 -1.14
N THR A 48 1.91 11.90 -0.46
CA THR A 48 2.34 12.71 0.71
C THR A 48 1.50 12.56 1.99
N HIS A 49 0.44 11.75 1.98
CA HIS A 49 -0.25 11.40 3.21
C HIS A 49 0.50 10.30 3.98
N LYS A 50 0.32 10.25 5.30
CA LYS A 50 0.97 9.24 6.15
C LYS A 50 0.19 7.92 6.15
N LEU A 51 0.91 6.82 5.99
CA LEU A 51 0.38 5.48 6.16
C LEU A 51 -0.20 5.31 7.58
N PRO A 52 -1.26 4.51 7.75
CA PRO A 52 -1.90 4.33 9.04
C PRO A 52 -0.91 3.94 10.12
N PRO A 53 -1.03 4.53 11.33
CA PRO A 53 -0.19 4.16 12.45
C PRO A 53 -0.49 2.72 12.89
N GLN A 54 0.46 2.13 13.61
CA GLN A 54 0.37 0.74 14.10
C GLN A 54 -0.92 0.43 14.89
N ASN A 55 -1.55 1.45 15.47
CA ASN A 55 -2.74 1.31 16.29
C ASN A 55 -4.06 1.32 15.50
N HIS A 56 -4.02 1.47 14.17
CA HIS A 56 -5.25 1.49 13.35
C HIS A 56 -5.87 0.10 13.19
N HIS A 57 -5.04 -0.95 13.06
CA HIS A 57 -5.44 -2.35 13.08
C HIS A 57 -4.38 -3.16 13.82
N GLN A 58 -4.63 -3.49 15.08
CA GLN A 58 -3.65 -4.23 15.87
C GLN A 58 -3.60 -5.69 15.39
N HIS A 59 -2.42 -6.13 14.97
CA HIS A 59 -2.20 -7.53 14.62
C HIS A 59 -2.46 -8.43 15.83
N ARG A 60 -2.87 -9.68 15.56
CA ARG A 60 -2.87 -10.72 16.59
C ARG A 60 -1.45 -10.87 17.14
N PRO A 61 -1.27 -11.13 18.44
CA PRO A 61 0.04 -11.37 19.02
C PRO A 61 0.83 -12.42 18.22
N GLY A 62 2.09 -12.13 17.90
CA GLY A 62 2.99 -13.05 17.18
C GLY A 62 3.00 -12.94 15.65
N LEU A 63 2.17 -12.10 15.03
CA LEU A 63 2.14 -11.93 13.56
C LEU A 63 3.29 -11.07 13.00
N GLY A 64 3.99 -10.31 13.84
CA GLY A 64 5.01 -9.36 13.43
C GLY A 64 4.48 -7.94 13.25
N ASN A 65 5.37 -7.03 12.85
CA ASN A 65 5.08 -5.60 12.73
C ASN A 65 4.25 -5.29 11.49
N ILE A 66 3.50 -4.19 11.51
CA ILE A 66 2.82 -3.70 10.31
C ILE A 66 3.88 -3.19 9.33
N GLU A 67 3.86 -3.72 8.12
CA GLU A 67 4.67 -3.26 7.00
C GLU A 67 3.77 -3.16 5.76
N TRP A 68 3.85 -2.04 5.06
CA TRP A 68 2.99 -1.71 3.92
C TRP A 68 3.76 -1.84 2.61
N GLN A 69 3.17 -2.52 1.64
CA GLN A 69 3.69 -2.64 0.28
C GLN A 69 2.72 -2.00 -0.70
N LEU A 70 3.21 -1.18 -1.63
CA LEU A 70 2.40 -0.66 -2.72
C LEU A 70 2.02 -1.81 -3.67
N ILE A 71 0.74 -1.96 -4.00
CA ILE A 71 0.26 -2.99 -4.94
C ILE A 71 -0.42 -2.41 -6.18
N ALA A 72 -0.79 -1.13 -6.15
CA ALA A 72 -1.29 -0.40 -7.31
C ALA A 72 -1.02 1.11 -7.13
N ALA A 73 -0.30 1.72 -8.05
CA ALA A 73 -0.04 3.16 -8.05
C ALA A 73 -1.12 3.92 -8.85
N ALA A 74 -1.52 5.07 -8.35
CA ALA A 74 -2.28 6.06 -9.10
C ALA A 74 -1.31 7.10 -9.66
N GLU A 75 -1.25 7.20 -10.99
CA GLU A 75 -0.40 8.17 -11.69
C GLU A 75 -1.25 9.32 -12.21
N SER A 76 -0.82 10.55 -11.95
CA SER A 76 -1.36 11.73 -12.61
C SER A 76 -0.69 11.91 -13.96
N GLN A 77 -1.48 12.08 -15.03
CA GLN A 77 -0.94 12.57 -16.29
C GLN A 77 -0.55 14.04 -16.11
N ALA A 78 0.68 14.37 -16.52
CA ALA A 78 1.11 15.76 -16.67
C ALA A 78 0.48 16.39 -17.91
#